data_AF-A0A535FLZ9-F1
#
_entry.id   AF-A0A535FLZ9-F1
#
_cell.length_a   1.000
_cell.length_b   1.000
_cell.length_c   1.000
_cell.angle_alpha   90.00
_cell.angle_beta   90.00
_cell.angle_gamma   90.00
#
_symmetry.space_group_name_H-M   'P 1'
#
loop_
_entity.id
_entity.type
_entity.pdbx_description
1 polymer ?
#
loop_
_entity_poly.entity_id
_entity_poly.type
_entity_poly.pdbx_seq_one_letter_code
_entity_poly.pdbx_strand_id
1 'polypeptide(L)'
;MSLEDGNCLQGASKPNRGQGAHAPAPEGTDRPKQSVGQRWLAALILMPVVLGFVLAGGWWAFVAAGVVVIVCVFELYQMMLQAGYHPLIWISLALSFLFLVAAMLPKFSLVILQTGLGGVLLISFPLLFFRKKLEGVVRDWAMTLAISIYVGWSMSCFLVLRGYEQLVINFPHAPWIVLPRGLWWVLFVLLGMWGADSAAFFTGRYLGRHKLAPHISPGKTWEA
;
A
#
# COMPACT_ATOMS: atom_id res chain seq x y z
N MET A 1 -23.97 -71.24 43.39
CA MET A 1 -22.75 -71.95 42.95
C MET A 1 -23.03 -72.42 41.53
N SER A 2 -22.68 -71.73 40.45
CA SER A 2 -21.69 -70.67 40.22
C SER A 2 -22.20 -69.66 39.18
N LEU A 3 -21.93 -68.38 39.43
CA LEU A 3 -21.54 -67.41 38.39
C LEU A 3 -20.03 -67.57 38.21
N GLU A 4 -19.52 -67.43 36.98
CA GLU A 4 -18.12 -67.21 36.53
C GLU A 4 -18.02 -67.84 35.13
N ASP A 5 -18.20 -67.10 34.03
CA ASP A 5 -17.22 -66.17 33.43
C ASP A 5 -15.77 -66.66 33.55
N GLY A 6 -15.24 -67.26 32.49
CA GLY A 6 -13.86 -67.74 32.48
C GLY A 6 -13.39 -68.34 31.15
N ASN A 7 -12.57 -67.55 30.45
CA ASN A 7 -11.32 -68.00 29.82
C ASN A 7 -11.36 -68.57 28.38
N CYS A 8 -11.67 -67.71 27.40
CA CYS A 8 -11.11 -67.84 26.06
C CYS A 8 -9.73 -67.17 25.99
N LEU A 9 -8.70 -67.99 26.11
CA LEU A 9 -7.39 -67.93 25.42
C LEU A 9 -6.95 -66.57 24.85
N GLN A 10 -6.20 -65.84 25.66
CA GLN A 10 -4.85 -65.34 25.39
C GLN A 10 -4.47 -65.07 23.91
N GLY A 11 -4.73 -63.84 23.46
CA GLY A 11 -4.13 -63.23 22.28
C GLY A 11 -3.71 -61.80 22.61
N ALA A 12 -2.54 -61.66 23.25
CA ALA A 12 -1.95 -60.38 23.60
C ALA A 12 -1.51 -59.61 22.34
N SER A 13 -2.44 -58.87 21.72
CA SER A 13 -2.15 -57.84 20.74
C SER A 13 -2.01 -56.50 21.46
N LYS A 14 -0.77 -56.08 21.68
CA LYS A 14 -0.35 -54.79 22.24
C LYS A 14 -1.16 -53.63 21.61
N PRO A 15 -1.62 -52.63 22.38
CA PRO A 15 -2.02 -51.36 21.79
C PRO A 15 -0.75 -50.68 21.28
N ASN A 16 -0.77 -50.35 20.00
CA ASN A 16 0.28 -49.72 19.22
C ASN A 16 0.79 -48.44 19.91
N ARG A 17 1.88 -48.59 20.68
CA ARG A 17 2.64 -47.48 21.27
C ARG A 17 3.74 -47.14 20.28
N GLY A 18 3.56 -46.06 19.53
CA GLY A 18 4.61 -45.53 18.66
C GLY A 18 4.10 -45.21 17.26
N GLN A 19 3.45 -44.06 17.13
CA GLN A 19 3.55 -43.16 15.98
C GLN A 19 2.78 -41.89 16.33
N GLY A 20 3.34 -41.12 17.27
CA GLY A 20 3.13 -39.68 17.23
C GLY A 20 3.75 -39.20 15.94
N ALA A 21 2.94 -39.08 14.89
CA ALA A 21 3.31 -38.34 13.70
C ALA A 21 3.61 -36.92 14.16
N HIS A 22 4.90 -36.65 14.34
CA HIS A 22 5.44 -35.33 14.54
C HIS A 22 4.97 -34.52 13.33
N ALA A 23 3.92 -33.72 13.49
CA ALA A 23 3.57 -32.70 12.53
C ALA A 23 4.85 -31.89 12.29
N PRO A 24 5.34 -31.74 11.05
CA PRO A 24 6.46 -30.84 10.82
C PRO A 24 5.97 -29.45 11.24
N ALA A 25 6.69 -28.87 12.20
CA ALA A 25 6.51 -27.48 12.59
C ALA A 25 6.54 -26.62 11.31
N PRO A 26 5.75 -25.54 11.23
CA PRO A 26 5.80 -24.64 10.08
C PRO A 26 7.25 -24.15 9.94
N GLU A 27 7.87 -24.57 8.85
CA GLU A 27 9.21 -24.17 8.44
C GLU A 27 9.25 -22.64 8.49
N GLY A 28 9.94 -22.12 9.51
CA GLY A 28 10.14 -20.69 9.67
C GLY A 28 10.86 -20.23 8.43
N THR A 29 10.14 -19.57 7.52
CA THR A 29 10.74 -18.85 6.41
C THR A 29 11.77 -17.90 7.00
N ASP A 30 13.05 -18.27 6.88
CA ASP A 30 14.20 -17.43 7.18
C ASP A 30 14.15 -16.26 6.21
N ARG A 31 13.36 -15.25 6.56
CA ARG A 31 13.33 -13.98 5.84
C ARG A 31 14.75 -13.42 5.94
N PRO A 32 15.42 -13.11 4.83
CA PRO A 32 16.75 -12.53 4.88
C PRO A 32 16.68 -11.30 5.77
N LYS A 33 17.45 -11.29 6.86
CA LYS A 33 17.54 -10.15 7.79
C LYS A 33 18.07 -8.97 6.98
N GLN A 34 17.16 -8.18 6.40
CA GLN A 34 17.51 -7.00 5.63
C GLN A 34 18.37 -6.12 6.52
N SER A 35 19.62 -5.93 6.10
CA SER A 35 20.60 -5.17 6.86
C SER A 35 20.07 -3.74 7.03
N VAL A 36 20.17 -3.20 8.25
CA VAL A 36 19.73 -1.83 8.55
C VAL A 36 20.36 -0.83 7.56
N GLY A 37 21.58 -1.10 7.11
CA GLY A 37 22.29 -0.34 6.07
C GLY A 37 21.58 -0.27 4.71
N GLN A 38 20.93 -1.35 4.24
CA GLN A 38 20.15 -1.32 3.00
C GLN A 38 18.94 -0.37 3.08
N ARG A 39 18.32 -0.23 4.26
CA ARG A 39 17.19 0.68 4.47
C ARG A 39 17.64 2.14 4.47
N TRP A 40 18.77 2.44 5.11
CA TRP A 40 19.36 3.77 5.08
C TRP A 40 19.81 4.18 3.68
N LEU A 41 20.41 3.27 2.92
CA LEU A 41 20.81 3.54 1.54
C LEU A 41 19.60 3.79 0.65
N ALA A 42 18.54 2.99 0.78
CA ALA A 42 17.29 3.21 0.05
C ALA A 42 16.67 4.57 0.39
N ALA A 43 16.63 4.94 1.68
CA ALA A 43 16.14 6.24 2.11
C ALA A 43 17.00 7.38 1.53
N LEU A 44 18.33 7.27 1.60
CA LEU A 44 19.28 8.27 1.13
C LEU A 44 19.24 8.47 -0.40
N ILE A 45 18.87 7.44 -1.17
CA ILE A 45 18.70 7.54 -2.62
C ILE A 45 17.29 8.06 -2.96
N LEU A 46 16.26 7.56 -2.29
CA LEU A 46 14.87 7.91 -2.59
C LEU A 46 14.56 9.38 -2.26
N MET A 47 15.13 9.89 -1.17
CA MET A 47 14.95 11.26 -0.70
C MET A 47 15.35 12.33 -1.76
N PRO A 48 16.58 12.35 -2.31
CA PRO A 48 16.97 13.29 -3.36
C PRO A 48 16.26 13.01 -4.68
N VAL A 49 15.90 11.77 -5.00
CA VAL A 49 15.11 11.45 -6.20
C VAL A 49 13.74 12.11 -6.12
N VAL A 50 13.05 11.98 -4.98
CA VAL A 50 11.74 12.63 -4.75
C VAL A 50 11.88 14.15 -4.83
N LEU A 51 12.88 14.75 -4.17
CA LEU A 51 13.12 16.19 -4.29
C LEU A 51 13.41 16.61 -5.73
N GLY A 52 14.21 15.84 -6.46
CA GLY A 52 14.54 16.09 -7.86
C GLY A 52 13.29 16.14 -8.74
N PHE A 53 12.36 15.20 -8.56
CA PHE A 53 11.09 15.20 -9.30
C PHE A 53 10.16 16.35 -8.91
N VAL A 54 10.14 16.72 -7.63
CA VAL A 54 9.36 17.88 -7.14
C VAL A 54 9.86 19.18 -7.78
N LEU A 55 11.18 19.32 -7.91
CA LEU A 55 11.85 20.48 -8.51
C LEU A 55 11.74 20.49 -10.05
N ALA A 56 12.00 19.37 -10.73
CA ALA A 56 11.97 19.26 -12.20
C ALA A 56 10.59 19.60 -12.79
N GLY A 57 9.53 19.20 -12.09
CA GLY A 57 8.23 19.81 -12.24
C GLY A 57 7.42 19.51 -13.50
N GLY A 58 6.15 19.92 -13.48
CA GLY A 58 5.22 19.79 -14.60
C GLY A 58 5.01 18.33 -14.99
N TRP A 59 5.30 18.01 -16.27
CA TRP A 59 5.21 16.67 -16.82
C TRP A 59 6.10 15.64 -16.09
N TRP A 60 7.26 16.05 -15.58
CA TRP A 60 8.15 15.14 -14.85
C TRP A 60 7.54 14.64 -13.54
N ALA A 61 6.90 15.54 -12.79
CA ALA A 61 6.18 15.19 -11.57
C ALA A 61 4.97 14.28 -11.87
N PHE A 62 4.27 14.53 -12.99
CA PHE A 62 3.16 13.68 -13.44
C PHE A 62 3.63 12.27 -13.81
N VAL A 63 4.70 12.14 -14.59
CA VAL A 63 5.26 10.83 -14.98
C VAL A 63 5.75 10.07 -13.75
N ALA A 64 6.47 10.74 -12.84
CA ALA A 64 6.93 10.13 -11.59
C ALA A 64 5.74 9.65 -10.74
N ALA A 65 4.70 10.49 -10.59
CA ALA A 65 3.48 10.11 -9.90
C ALA A 65 2.78 8.93 -10.56
N GLY A 66 2.68 8.90 -11.89
CA GLY A 66 2.11 7.80 -12.65
C GLY A 66 2.85 6.48 -12.44
N VAL A 67 4.19 6.51 -12.46
CA VAL A 67 5.02 5.33 -12.18
C VAL A 67 4.78 4.82 -10.75
N VAL A 68 4.78 5.71 -9.76
CA VAL A 68 4.51 5.34 -8.36
C VAL A 68 3.12 4.74 -8.21
N VAL A 69 2.10 5.32 -8.85
CA VAL A 69 0.73 4.80 -8.85
C VAL A 69 0.68 3.40 -9.47
N ILE A 70 1.32 3.18 -10.62
CA ILE A 70 1.34 1.86 -11.27
C ILE A 70 1.96 0.81 -10.34
N VAL A 71 3.11 1.11 -9.73
CA VAL A 71 3.79 0.19 -8.81
C VAL A 71 2.91 -0.08 -7.58
N CYS A 72 2.37 0.96 -6.93
CA CYS A 72 1.52 0.80 -5.76
C CYS A 72 0.24 0.02 -6.06
N VAL A 73 -0.43 0.30 -7.18
CA VAL A 73 -1.64 -0.44 -7.58
C VAL A 73 -1.30 -1.90 -7.85
N PHE A 74 -0.16 -2.20 -8.49
CA PHE A 74 0.25 -3.57 -8.77
C PHE A 74 0.57 -4.35 -7.49
N GLU A 75 1.33 -3.77 -6.57
CA GLU A 75 1.63 -4.38 -5.27
C GLU A 75 0.35 -4.64 -4.46
N LEU A 76 -0.53 -3.64 -4.37
CA LEU A 76 -1.78 -3.77 -3.62
C LEU A 76 -2.74 -4.78 -4.29
N TYR A 77 -2.72 -4.86 -5.61
CA TYR A 77 -3.44 -5.86 -6.39
C TYR A 77 -2.96 -7.29 -6.07
N GLN A 78 -1.64 -7.51 -6.04
CA GLN A 78 -1.06 -8.82 -5.70
C GLN A 78 -1.41 -9.24 -4.28
N MET A 79 -1.38 -8.31 -3.32
CA MET A 79 -1.81 -8.58 -1.94
C MET A 79 -3.29 -8.98 -1.86
N MET A 80 -4.16 -8.32 -2.64
CA MET A 80 -5.58 -8.66 -2.72
C MET A 80 -5.83 -10.03 -3.34
N LEU A 81 -5.07 -10.40 -4.38
CA LEU A 81 -5.14 -11.74 -4.98
C LEU A 81 -4.76 -12.84 -3.97
N GLN A 82 -3.72 -12.62 -3.16
CA GLN A 82 -3.33 -13.56 -2.10
C GLN A 82 -4.37 -13.68 -0.99
N ALA A 83 -5.15 -12.63 -0.74
CA ALA A 83 -6.27 -12.64 0.19
C ALA A 83 -7.56 -13.27 -0.39
N GLY A 84 -7.53 -13.75 -1.64
CA GLY A 84 -8.66 -14.39 -2.30
C GLY A 84 -9.66 -13.42 -2.95
N TYR A 85 -9.28 -12.15 -3.14
CA TYR A 85 -10.08 -11.17 -3.88
C TYR A 85 -9.59 -11.05 -5.32
N HIS A 86 -10.50 -10.74 -6.26
CA HIS A 86 -10.15 -10.58 -7.68
C HIS A 86 -10.56 -9.21 -8.22
N PRO A 87 -9.96 -8.11 -7.70
CA PRO A 87 -10.24 -6.76 -8.18
C PRO A 87 -9.87 -6.58 -9.66
N LEU A 88 -10.44 -5.57 -10.33
CA LEU A 88 -10.15 -5.29 -11.74
C LEU A 88 -9.00 -4.28 -11.83
N ILE A 89 -7.79 -4.78 -12.08
CA ILE A 89 -6.58 -3.92 -12.15
C ILE A 89 -6.70 -2.81 -13.20
N TRP A 90 -7.29 -3.10 -14.36
CA TRP A 90 -7.44 -2.10 -15.43
C TRP A 90 -8.35 -0.95 -15.05
N ILE A 91 -9.47 -1.24 -14.37
CA ILE A 91 -10.40 -0.22 -13.90
C ILE A 91 -9.74 0.62 -12.81
N SER A 92 -9.05 -0.03 -11.88
CA SER A 92 -8.38 0.69 -10.79
C SER A 92 -7.24 1.57 -11.26
N LEU A 93 -6.48 1.10 -12.24
CA LEU A 93 -5.43 1.89 -12.88
C LEU A 93 -6.03 3.07 -13.66
N ALA A 94 -7.08 2.84 -14.45
CA ALA A 94 -7.75 3.89 -15.22
C ALA A 94 -8.34 4.98 -14.31
N LEU A 95 -8.99 4.57 -13.20
CA LEU A 95 -9.56 5.49 -12.22
C LEU A 95 -8.45 6.27 -11.47
N SER A 96 -7.33 5.62 -11.16
CA SER A 96 -6.18 6.29 -10.56
C SER A 96 -5.58 7.32 -11.51
N PHE A 97 -5.41 6.98 -12.79
CA PHE A 97 -4.91 7.91 -13.80
C PHE A 97 -5.86 9.08 -14.04
N LEU A 98 -7.17 8.84 -14.00
CA LEU A 98 -8.18 9.90 -14.06
C LEU A 98 -7.97 10.93 -12.95
N PHE A 99 -7.71 10.50 -11.72
CA PHE A 99 -7.42 11.42 -10.60
C PHE A 99 -6.14 12.23 -10.84
N LEU A 100 -5.10 11.63 -11.42
CA LEU A 100 -3.85 12.33 -11.76
C LEU A 100 -4.08 13.38 -12.86
N VAL A 101 -4.84 13.04 -13.90
CA VAL A 101 -5.18 13.99 -14.98
C VAL A 101 -6.06 15.12 -14.45
N ALA A 102 -7.01 14.83 -13.57
CA ALA A 102 -7.83 15.85 -12.91
C ALA A 102 -6.96 16.85 -12.13
N ALA A 103 -5.93 16.36 -11.40
CA ALA A 103 -4.97 17.24 -10.72
C ALA A 103 -4.14 18.11 -11.68
N MET A 104 -3.85 17.60 -12.88
CA MET A 104 -3.04 18.32 -13.86
C MET A 104 -3.81 19.46 -14.53
N LEU A 105 -5.14 19.38 -14.57
CA LEU A 105 -6.02 20.37 -15.19
C LEU A 105 -6.97 20.99 -14.15
N PRO A 106 -6.48 21.86 -13.24
CA PRO A 106 -7.28 22.37 -12.11
C PRO A 106 -8.56 23.09 -12.56
N LYS A 107 -8.52 23.76 -13.73
CA LYS A 107 -9.69 24.43 -14.33
C LYS A 107 -10.82 23.47 -14.70
N PHE A 108 -10.48 22.25 -15.09
CA PHE A 108 -11.44 21.22 -15.51
C PHE A 108 -11.58 20.10 -14.47
N SER A 109 -10.85 20.17 -13.34
CA SER A 109 -10.77 19.09 -12.37
C SER A 109 -12.14 18.64 -11.89
N LEU A 110 -13.05 19.56 -11.55
CA LEU A 110 -14.40 19.21 -11.09
C LEU A 110 -15.21 18.46 -12.17
N VAL A 111 -15.10 18.91 -13.43
CA VAL A 111 -15.80 18.28 -14.56
C VAL A 111 -15.22 16.89 -14.83
N ILE A 112 -13.89 16.76 -14.88
CA ILE A 112 -13.18 15.48 -15.09
C ILE A 112 -13.51 14.51 -13.95
N LEU A 113 -13.56 14.99 -12.72
CA LEU A 113 -13.86 14.15 -11.56
C LEU A 113 -15.30 13.66 -11.60
N GLN A 114 -16.27 14.56 -11.82
CA GLN A 114 -17.69 14.21 -11.85
C GLN A 114 -18.02 13.30 -13.03
N THR A 115 -17.54 13.63 -14.22
CA THR A 115 -17.79 12.82 -15.43
C THR A 115 -17.03 11.50 -15.41
N GLY A 116 -15.80 11.49 -14.90
CA GLY A 116 -14.97 10.29 -14.88
C GLY A 116 -15.31 9.33 -13.73
N LEU A 117 -15.60 9.81 -12.52
CA LEU A 117 -16.18 8.96 -11.46
C LEU A 117 -17.55 8.43 -11.89
N GLY A 118 -18.41 9.30 -12.42
CA GLY A 118 -19.72 8.90 -12.95
C GLY A 118 -19.59 7.83 -14.03
N GLY A 119 -18.71 8.04 -15.00
CA GLY A 119 -18.44 7.10 -16.08
C GLY A 119 -17.86 5.77 -15.58
N VAL A 120 -16.86 5.78 -14.70
CA VAL A 120 -16.27 4.55 -14.16
C VAL A 120 -17.26 3.78 -13.30
N LEU A 121 -18.09 4.44 -12.49
CA LEU A 121 -19.15 3.79 -11.72
C LEU A 121 -20.21 3.17 -12.65
N LEU A 122 -20.65 3.92 -13.67
CA LEU A 122 -21.65 3.47 -14.64
C LEU A 122 -21.14 2.37 -15.58
N ILE A 123 -19.85 2.30 -15.87
CA ILE A 123 -19.24 1.28 -16.73
C ILE A 123 -18.82 0.05 -15.91
N SER A 124 -18.33 0.25 -14.69
CA SER A 124 -17.92 -0.87 -13.84
C SER A 124 -19.10 -1.71 -13.37
N PHE A 125 -20.24 -1.08 -13.09
CA PHE A 125 -21.41 -1.78 -12.56
C PHE A 125 -22.03 -2.81 -13.55
N PRO A 126 -22.22 -2.51 -14.84
CA PRO A 126 -22.70 -3.47 -15.84
C PRO A 126 -21.65 -4.51 -16.25
N LEU A 127 -20.35 -4.17 -16.27
CA LEU A 127 -19.28 -5.12 -16.59
C LEU A 127 -19.20 -6.28 -15.57
N LEU A 128 -19.70 -6.06 -14.36
CA LEU A 128 -19.79 -7.07 -13.31
C LEU A 128 -20.90 -8.11 -13.57
N PHE A 129 -21.98 -7.73 -14.26
CA PHE A 129 -23.07 -8.66 -14.63
C PHE A 129 -22.65 -9.69 -15.70
N PHE A 130 -21.60 -9.41 -16.46
CA PHE A 130 -21.03 -10.36 -17.42
C PHE A 130 -20.18 -11.47 -16.76
N ARG A 131 -19.97 -11.42 -15.44
CA ARG A 131 -19.23 -12.47 -14.72
C ARG A 131 -20.15 -13.65 -14.38
N LYS A 132 -19.67 -14.87 -14.70
CA LYS A 132 -20.39 -16.14 -14.51
C LYS A 132 -20.65 -16.52 -13.04
N LYS A 133 -20.02 -15.84 -12.08
CA LYS A 133 -20.20 -16.03 -10.63
C LYS A 133 -20.49 -14.67 -10.01
N LEU A 134 -21.68 -14.50 -9.41
CA LEU A 134 -22.10 -13.26 -8.74
C LEU A 134 -21.64 -13.18 -7.28
N GLU A 135 -21.22 -14.29 -6.69
CA GLU A 135 -20.71 -14.31 -5.31
C GLU A 135 -19.41 -13.53 -5.20
N GLY A 136 -19.39 -12.50 -4.35
CA GLY A 136 -18.20 -11.67 -4.10
C GLY A 136 -17.98 -10.51 -5.06
N VAL A 137 -18.79 -10.37 -6.12
CA VAL A 137 -18.65 -9.34 -7.15
C VAL A 137 -18.71 -7.91 -6.60
N VAL A 138 -19.64 -7.64 -5.68
CA VAL A 138 -19.74 -6.33 -5.01
C VAL A 138 -18.48 -6.03 -4.17
N ARG A 139 -17.89 -7.08 -3.57
CA ARG A 139 -16.68 -6.96 -2.76
C ARG A 139 -15.47 -6.66 -3.63
N ASP A 140 -15.30 -7.37 -4.74
CA ASP A 140 -14.22 -7.11 -5.72
C ASP A 140 -14.33 -5.71 -6.33
N TRP A 141 -15.55 -5.24 -6.57
CA TRP A 141 -15.81 -3.88 -7.04
C TRP A 141 -15.46 -2.83 -5.98
N ALA A 142 -15.89 -3.05 -4.73
CA ALA A 142 -15.54 -2.17 -3.62
C ALA A 142 -14.01 -2.09 -3.42
N MET A 143 -13.30 -3.23 -3.52
CA MET A 143 -11.84 -3.25 -3.46
C MET A 143 -11.20 -2.50 -4.63
N THR A 144 -11.75 -2.62 -5.85
CA THR A 144 -11.27 -1.88 -7.03
C THR A 144 -11.39 -0.37 -6.81
N LEU A 145 -12.51 0.10 -6.28
CA LEU A 145 -12.68 1.50 -5.91
C LEU A 145 -11.77 1.92 -4.77
N ALA A 146 -11.65 1.09 -3.73
CA ALA A 146 -10.81 1.37 -2.57
C ALA A 146 -9.34 1.55 -2.98
N ILE A 147 -8.79 0.67 -3.82
CA ILE A 147 -7.42 0.79 -4.35
C ILE A 147 -7.25 2.12 -5.10
N SER A 148 -8.20 2.46 -5.95
CA SER A 148 -8.12 3.65 -6.81
C SER A 148 -8.23 4.95 -6.03
N ILE A 149 -9.15 5.01 -5.06
CA ILE A 149 -9.32 6.16 -4.19
C ILE A 149 -8.09 6.25 -3.29
N TYR A 150 -7.68 5.17 -2.65
CA TYR A 150 -6.55 5.20 -1.72
C TYR A 150 -5.23 5.63 -2.39
N VAL A 151 -4.90 5.06 -3.56
CA VAL A 151 -3.63 5.35 -4.24
C VAL A 151 -3.78 6.57 -5.16
N GLY A 152 -4.79 6.61 -6.02
CA GLY A 152 -4.97 7.64 -7.03
C GLY A 152 -5.36 9.00 -6.45
N TRP A 153 -6.32 9.06 -5.53
CA TRP A 153 -6.70 10.34 -4.90
C TRP A 153 -5.57 10.90 -4.04
N SER A 154 -4.91 10.06 -3.24
CA SER A 154 -3.79 10.51 -2.39
C SER A 154 -2.64 11.06 -3.22
N MET A 155 -2.29 10.41 -4.34
CA MET A 155 -1.24 10.91 -5.22
C MET A 155 -1.68 12.16 -6.00
N SER A 156 -2.96 12.28 -6.33
CA SER A 156 -3.55 13.48 -6.91
C SER A 156 -3.42 14.68 -5.96
N CYS A 157 -3.66 14.50 -4.66
CA CYS A 157 -3.46 15.55 -3.65
C CYS A 157 -2.00 16.06 -3.62
N PHE A 158 -1.01 15.18 -3.78
CA PHE A 158 0.40 15.58 -3.85
C PHE A 158 0.69 16.50 -5.06
N LEU A 159 0.14 16.16 -6.24
CA LEU A 159 0.27 16.99 -7.44
C LEU A 159 -0.41 18.36 -7.29
N VAL A 160 -1.59 18.40 -6.67
CA VAL A 160 -2.31 19.64 -6.38
C VAL A 160 -1.52 20.51 -5.38
N LEU A 161 -0.97 19.90 -4.32
CA LEU A 161 -0.22 20.61 -3.28
C LEU A 161 1.06 21.27 -3.83
N ARG A 162 1.74 20.61 -4.77
CA ARG A 162 2.88 21.18 -5.50
C ARG A 162 2.50 22.44 -6.27
N GLY A 163 1.27 22.48 -6.78
CA GLY A 163 0.77 23.55 -7.62
C GLY A 163 1.36 23.51 -9.04
N TYR A 164 0.62 24.13 -9.96
CA TYR A 164 1.00 24.24 -11.37
C TYR A 164 1.83 25.50 -11.66
N GLU A 165 1.61 26.55 -10.88
CA GLU A 165 2.24 27.86 -11.06
C GLU A 165 3.74 27.81 -10.75
N GLN A 166 4.54 28.16 -11.75
CA GLN A 166 5.99 28.27 -11.64
C GLN A 166 6.37 29.68 -11.20
N LEU A 167 7.08 29.77 -10.09
CA LEU A 167 7.75 30.98 -9.61
C LEU A 167 9.17 30.99 -10.16
N VAL A 168 9.45 31.92 -11.07
CA VAL A 168 10.80 32.15 -11.56
C VAL A 168 11.47 33.17 -10.66
N ILE A 169 12.48 32.74 -9.90
CA ILE A 169 13.30 33.66 -9.11
C ILE A 169 14.50 34.05 -9.96
N ASN A 170 14.52 35.31 -10.39
CA ASN A 170 15.66 35.90 -11.10
C ASN A 170 16.66 36.43 -10.06
N PHE A 171 17.83 35.82 -10.01
CA PHE A 171 18.96 36.34 -9.24
C PHE A 171 19.87 37.15 -10.18
N PRO A 172 20.39 38.32 -9.76
CA PRO A 172 21.25 39.14 -10.60
C PRO A 172 22.55 38.47 -11.10
N HIS A 173 23.00 37.39 -10.43
CA HIS A 173 24.28 36.71 -10.73
C HIS A 173 24.20 35.17 -10.68
N ALA A 174 23.00 34.58 -10.66
CA ALA A 174 22.81 33.13 -10.61
C ALA A 174 21.79 32.71 -11.68
N PRO A 175 21.81 31.44 -12.13
CA PRO A 175 20.82 30.95 -13.10
C PRO A 175 19.39 31.15 -12.58
N TRP A 176 18.45 31.40 -13.49
CA TRP A 176 17.02 31.47 -13.17
C TRP A 176 16.58 30.13 -12.55
N ILE A 177 16.14 30.16 -11.30
CA ILE A 177 15.64 28.95 -10.63
C ILE A 177 14.12 28.96 -10.73
N VAL A 178 13.57 27.95 -11.39
CA VAL A 178 12.13 27.76 -11.55
C VAL A 178 11.64 26.91 -10.38
N LEU A 179 10.95 27.52 -9.42
CA LEU A 179 10.38 26.82 -8.26
C LEU A 179 8.86 26.73 -8.41
N PRO A 180 8.23 25.58 -8.11
CA PRO A 180 6.78 25.55 -7.95
C PRO A 180 6.36 26.44 -6.77
N ARG A 181 5.29 27.24 -6.92
CA ARG A 181 4.76 28.04 -5.79
C ARG A 181 4.38 27.18 -4.58
N GLY A 182 3.89 25.96 -4.81
CA GLY A 182 3.54 25.01 -3.76
C GLY A 182 4.72 24.20 -3.22
N LEU A 183 5.96 24.48 -3.65
CA LEU A 183 7.14 23.75 -3.18
C LEU A 183 7.27 23.76 -1.66
N TRP A 184 7.02 24.91 -1.03
CA TRP A 184 7.10 25.04 0.43
C TRP A 184 6.13 24.12 1.17
N TRP A 185 4.92 23.96 0.65
CA TRP A 185 3.93 23.04 1.20
C TRP A 185 4.35 21.58 1.04
N VAL A 186 4.88 21.22 -0.13
CA VAL A 186 5.40 19.88 -0.38
C VAL A 186 6.58 19.56 0.53
N LEU A 187 7.54 20.50 0.67
CA LEU A 187 8.67 20.34 1.57
C LEU A 187 8.22 20.23 3.03
N PHE A 188 7.26 21.04 3.46
CA PHE A 188 6.70 20.97 4.81
C PHE A 188 6.09 19.59 5.09
N VAL A 189 5.30 19.05 4.17
CA VAL A 189 4.70 17.72 4.31
C VAL A 189 5.77 16.63 4.30
N LEU A 190 6.75 16.69 3.39
CA LEU A 190 7.82 15.69 3.30
C LEU A 190 8.71 15.70 4.56
N LEU A 191 9.17 16.87 4.98
CA LEU A 191 9.97 17.03 6.19
C LEU A 191 9.17 16.67 7.44
N GLY A 192 7.89 17.01 7.49
CA GLY A 192 6.99 16.61 8.56
C GLY A 192 6.82 15.09 8.64
N MET A 193 6.62 14.42 7.50
CA MET A 193 6.49 12.96 7.44
C MET A 193 7.80 12.26 7.83
N TRP A 194 8.93 12.69 7.27
CA TRP A 194 10.24 12.11 7.62
C TRP A 194 10.64 12.41 9.07
N GLY A 195 10.31 13.61 9.56
CA GLY A 195 10.50 14.00 10.95
C GLY A 195 9.65 13.15 11.89
N ALA A 196 8.38 12.94 11.56
CA ALA A 196 7.48 12.07 12.31
C ALA A 196 7.95 10.61 12.30
N ASP A 197 8.37 10.07 11.16
CA ASP A 197 8.91 8.71 11.05
C ASP A 197 10.19 8.55 11.90
N SER A 198 11.07 9.55 11.86
CA SER A 198 12.29 9.56 12.67
C SER A 198 11.97 9.67 14.16
N ALA A 199 11.03 10.55 14.54
CA ALA A 199 10.56 10.71 15.90
C ALA A 199 9.95 9.39 16.40
N ALA A 200 9.03 8.77 15.65
CA ALA A 200 8.43 7.48 16.02
C ALA A 200 9.49 6.38 16.20
N PHE A 201 10.54 6.35 15.38
CA PHE A 201 11.66 5.42 15.57
C PHE A 201 12.41 5.67 16.88
N PHE A 202 12.72 6.93 17.21
CA PHE A 202 13.42 7.28 18.45
C PHE A 202 12.53 7.09 19.68
N THR A 203 11.30 7.62 19.67
CA THR A 203 10.34 7.48 20.77
C THR A 203 9.97 6.02 21.00
N GLY A 204 9.75 5.24 19.94
CA GLY A 204 9.51 3.80 20.06
C GLY A 204 10.71 3.00 20.56
N ARG A 205 11.95 3.42 20.24
CA ARG A 205 13.16 2.73 20.73
C ARG A 205 13.51 3.07 22.18
N TYR A 206 13.28 4.31 22.61
CA TYR A 206 13.65 4.77 23.95
C TYR A 206 12.51 4.69 24.98
N LEU A 207 11.27 4.92 24.57
CA LEU A 207 10.09 4.96 25.45
C LEU A 207 9.09 3.83 25.20
N GLY A 208 9.25 3.06 24.12
CA GLY A 208 8.32 2.01 23.71
C GLY A 208 8.17 0.86 24.71
N ARG A 209 7.23 1.00 25.64
CA ARG A 209 6.86 -0.02 26.63
C ARG A 209 5.60 -0.78 26.23
N HIS A 210 4.67 -0.11 25.54
CA HIS A 210 3.36 -0.69 25.18
C HIS A 210 3.23 -0.93 23.69
N LYS A 211 3.05 -2.19 23.26
CA LYS A 211 2.83 -2.53 21.84
C LYS A 211 1.42 -2.14 21.40
N LEU A 212 1.33 -1.47 20.24
CA LEU A 212 0.06 -0.99 19.66
C LEU A 212 -0.74 -2.12 19.01
N ALA A 213 -0.07 -2.99 18.25
CA ALA A 213 -0.72 -4.04 17.46
C ALA A 213 0.13 -5.32 17.39
N PRO A 214 0.17 -6.13 18.46
CA PRO A 214 1.07 -7.30 18.54
C PRO A 214 0.79 -8.35 17.46
N HIS A 215 -0.43 -8.46 16.95
CA HIS A 215 -0.82 -9.47 15.96
C HIS A 215 -0.64 -9.02 14.49
N ILE A 216 -0.54 -7.72 14.22
CA ILE A 216 -0.47 -7.16 12.84
C ILE A 216 0.91 -6.54 12.56
N SER A 217 1.54 -5.94 13.57
CA SER A 217 2.86 -5.33 13.45
C SER A 217 3.61 -5.36 14.80
N PRO A 218 4.46 -6.38 15.04
CA PRO A 218 5.08 -6.61 16.35
C PRO A 218 6.05 -5.50 16.82
N GLY A 219 6.40 -4.55 15.94
CA GLY A 219 7.30 -3.43 16.23
C GLY A 219 6.65 -2.06 16.48
N LYS A 220 5.31 -1.92 16.46
CA LYS A 220 4.65 -0.62 16.74
C LYS A 220 4.31 -0.48 18.23
N THR A 221 4.59 0.68 18.81
CA THR A 221 4.31 1.01 20.22
C THR A 221 3.32 2.17 20.33
N TRP A 222 2.48 2.22 21.38
CA TRP A 222 1.52 3.30 21.63
C TRP A 222 2.19 4.67 21.85
N GLU A 223 3.42 4.67 22.35
CA GLU A 223 4.18 5.90 22.63
C GLU A 223 4.87 6.50 21.39
N ALA A 224 4.78 5.83 20.22
CA ALA A 224 5.42 6.24 18.97
C ALA A 224 4.39 6.64 17.92
#